data_AF-A0A949F4G6-F1
#
_entry.id   AF-A0A949F4G6-F1
#
_cell.length_a   1.000
_cell.length_b   1.000
_cell.length_c   1.000
_cell.angle_alpha   90.00
_cell.angle_beta   90.00
_cell.angle_gamma   90.00
#
_symmetry.space_group_name_H-M   'P 1'
#
loop_
_entity.id
_entity.type
_entity.pdbx_description
1 polymer ?
#
loop_
_entity_poly.entity_id
_entity_poly.type
_entity_poly.pdbx_seq_one_letter_code
_entity_poly.pdbx_strand_id
1 'polypeptide(L)' 'MPNQNPEQIARDKIDAMLAQSGWKVQNRKALNFNAGLGIAVREYPTDIGPVDYVLFVDRKPV' A
#
# COMPACT_ATOMS: atom_id res chain seq x y z
N MET A 1 -1.21 26.88 1.19
CA MET A 1 -0.57 25.99 0.19
C MET A 1 -0.49 24.62 0.84
N PRO A 2 -1.00 23.53 0.25
CA PRO A 2 -0.83 22.24 0.89
C PRO A 2 0.68 21.95 0.92
N ASN A 3 1.25 21.85 2.12
CA ASN A 3 2.62 21.39 2.37
C ASN A 3 2.70 19.88 2.06
N GLN A 4 2.29 19.46 0.87
CA GLN A 4 2.48 18.09 0.39
C GLN A 4 3.80 18.04 -0.36
N ASN A 5 4.75 17.30 0.21
CA ASN A 5 6.01 17.00 -0.44
C ASN A 5 5.72 16.21 -1.75
N PRO A 6 6.60 16.29 -2.77
CA PRO A 6 6.42 15.55 -4.03
C PRO A 6 6.15 14.06 -3.84
N GLU A 7 6.78 13.45 -2.82
CA GLU A 7 6.56 12.06 -2.41
C GLU A 7 5.11 11.79 -1.97
N GLN A 8 4.50 12.72 -1.22
CA GLN A 8 3.12 12.58 -0.76
C GLN A 8 2.13 12.65 -1.94
N ILE A 9 2.41 13.47 -2.96
CA ILE A 9 1.61 13.56 -4.18
C ILE A 9 1.73 12.27 -5.00
N ALA A 10 2.94 11.71 -5.09
CA ALA A 10 3.15 10.42 -5.75
C ALA A 10 2.40 9.31 -5.02
N ARG A 11 2.47 9.27 -3.69
CA ARG A 11 1.78 8.32 -2.81
C ARG A 11 0.26 8.37 -3.00
N ASP A 12 -0.33 9.57 -3.04
CA ASP A 12 -1.77 9.74 -3.26
C ASP A 12 -2.22 9.19 -4.63
N LYS A 13 -1.43 9.46 -5.68
CA LYS A 13 -1.67 8.90 -7.03
C LYS A 13 -1.57 7.38 -7.05
N ILE A 14 -0.57 6.80 -6.40
CA ILE A 14 -0.36 5.36 -6.34
C ILE A 14 -1.51 4.69 -5.57
N ASP A 15 -1.91 5.22 -4.42
CA ASP A 15 -3.05 4.73 -3.65
C ASP A 15 -4.34 4.75 -4.50
N ALA A 16 -4.58 5.83 -5.25
CA ALA A 16 -5.73 5.94 -6.14
C ALA A 16 -5.70 4.92 -7.29
N MET A 17 -4.53 4.67 -7.89
CA MET A 17 -4.38 3.68 -8.96
C MET A 17 -4.56 2.24 -8.44
N LEU A 18 -4.03 1.94 -7.25
CA LEU A 18 -4.20 0.65 -6.59
C LEU A 18 -5.68 0.40 -6.27
N ALA A 19 -6.36 1.38 -5.68
CA ALA A 19 -7.78 1.30 -5.37
C ALA A 19 -8.65 1.08 -6.63
N GLN A 20 -8.38 1.82 -7.72
CA GLN A 20 -9.07 1.63 -9.00
C GLN A 20 -8.83 0.25 -9.61
N SER A 21 -7.65 -0.33 -9.37
CA SER A 21 -7.27 -1.68 -9.81
C SER A 21 -7.83 -2.78 -8.89
N GLY A 22 -8.67 -2.43 -7.91
CA GLY A 22 -9.33 -3.37 -6.99
C GLY A 22 -8.50 -3.75 -5.76
N TRP A 23 -7.32 -3.13 -5.56
CA TRP A 23 -6.50 -3.37 -4.38
C TRP A 23 -7.03 -2.63 -3.17
N LYS A 24 -7.02 -3.29 -2.01
CA LYS A 24 -7.27 -2.65 -0.73
C LYS A 24 -5.97 -2.13 -0.16
N VAL A 25 -5.74 -0.83 -0.28
CA VAL A 25 -4.57 -0.18 0.31
C VAL A 25 -4.75 -0.04 1.82
N GLN A 26 -3.79 -0.54 2.58
CA GLN A 26 -3.83 -0.60 4.04
C GLN A 26 -2.48 -0.19 4.63
N ASN A 27 -2.54 0.46 5.80
CA ASN A 27 -1.35 0.63 6.63
C ASN A 27 -0.96 -0.69 7.28
N ARG A 28 0.33 -0.88 7.54
CA ARG A 28 0.81 -1.97 8.40
C ARG A 28 0.05 -2.09 9.72
N LYS A 29 -0.27 -0.96 10.37
CA LYS A 29 -0.99 -0.93 11.65
C LYS A 29 -2.45 -1.39 11.54
N ALA A 30 -3.03 -1.33 10.35
CA ALA A 30 -4.43 -1.65 10.08
C ALA A 30 -4.57 -2.84 9.13
N LEU A 31 -3.55 -3.70 9.06
CA LEU A 31 -3.47 -4.80 8.12
C LEU A 31 -4.60 -5.82 8.34
N ASN A 32 -5.54 -5.87 7.41
CA ASN A 32 -6.60 -6.87 7.37
C ASN A 32 -6.57 -7.64 6.05
N PHE A 33 -6.03 -8.85 6.09
CA PHE A 33 -5.99 -9.77 4.93
C PHE A 33 -7.37 -10.26 4.49
N ASN A 34 -8.43 -10.01 5.25
CA ASN A 34 -9.81 -10.35 4.87
C ASN A 34 -10.54 -9.18 4.20
N ALA A 35 -9.88 -8.03 4.00
CA ALA A 35 -10.49 -6.87 3.34
C ALA A 35 -10.74 -7.08 1.84
N GLY A 36 -10.09 -8.07 1.22
CA GLY A 36 -10.24 -8.42 -0.18
C GLY A 36 -9.18 -9.42 -0.66
N LEU A 37 -9.28 -9.84 -1.92
CA LEU A 37 -8.33 -10.76 -2.53
C LEU A 37 -6.96 -10.11 -2.78
N GLY A 38 -6.95 -8.84 -3.20
CA GLY A 38 -5.74 -8.03 -3.41
C GLY A 38 -5.58 -7.00 -2.29
N ILE A 39 -4.49 -7.09 -1.54
CA ILE A 39 -4.14 -6.18 -0.44
C ILE A 39 -2.82 -5.49 -0.77
N ALA A 40 -2.81 -4.16 -0.75
CA ALA A 40 -1.58 -3.37 -0.87
C ALA A 40 -1.23 -2.79 0.50
N VAL A 41 -0.03 -3.08 1.01
CA VAL A 41 0.41 -2.68 2.34
C VAL A 41 1.51 -1.66 2.21
N ARG A 42 1.31 -0.46 2.75
CA ARG A 42 2.34 0.57 2.75
C ARG A 42 3.29 0.46 3.95
N GLU A 43 4.53 0.90 3.75
CA GLU A 43 5.58 1.02 4.78
C GLU A 43 5.85 -0.31 5.50
N TYR A 44 6.08 -1.36 4.72
CA TYR A 44 6.33 -2.68 5.28
C TYR A 44 7.82 -2.83 5.63
N PRO A 45 8.18 -3.13 6.90
CA PRO A 45 9.56 -3.40 7.26
C PRO A 45 9.95 -4.77 6.69
N THR A 46 10.97 -4.79 5.83
CA THR A 46 11.62 -6.04 5.41
C THR A 46 13.02 -6.11 6.05
N ASP A 47 13.57 -7.33 6.13
CA ASP A 47 14.90 -7.59 6.68
C ASP A 47 16.02 -6.82 5.94
N ILE A 48 15.75 -6.39 4.71
CA ILE A 48 16.66 -5.68 3.80
C ILE A 48 16.38 -4.17 3.72
N GLY A 49 15.36 -3.68 4.43
CA GLY A 49 14.97 -2.27 4.46
C GLY A 49 13.46 -2.04 4.36
N PRO A 50 12.96 -0.83 4.67
CA PRO A 50 11.56 -0.50 4.48
C PRO A 50 11.24 -0.48 2.98
N VAL A 51 10.16 -1.14 2.58
CA VAL A 51 9.61 -1.03 1.23
C VAL A 51 8.37 -0.14 1.24
N ASP A 52 8.20 0.64 0.18
CA ASP A 52 7.08 1.56 0.06
C ASP A 52 5.74 0.83 0.01
N TYR A 53 5.63 -0.24 -0.78
CA TYR A 53 4.42 -1.05 -0.89
C TYR A 53 4.76 -2.52 -1.02
N VAL A 54 3.99 -3.38 -0.33
CA VAL A 54 3.96 -4.84 -0.54
C VAL A 54 2.58 -5.20 -1.02
N LEU A 55 2.52 -5.95 -2.12
CA LEU A 55 1.27 -6.45 -2.68
C LEU A 55 1.06 -7.89 -2.23
N PHE A 56 -0.15 -8.21 -1.78
CA PHE A 56 -0.56 -9.56 -1.43
C PHE A 56 -1.78 -9.95 -2.24
N VAL A 57 -1.73 -11.13 -2.86
CA VAL A 57 -2.89 -11.77 -3.50
C VAL A 57 -3.16 -13.08 -2.76
N ASP A 58 -4.39 -13.29 -2.32
CA ASP A 58 -4.76 -14.50 -1.58
C ASP A 58 -3.84 -14.77 -0.37
N ARG A 59 -3.49 -13.69 0.36
CA ARG A 59 -2.58 -13.71 1.52
C ARG A 59 -1.14 -14.13 1.20
N LYS A 60 -0.78 -14.23 -0.07
CA LYS A 60 0.59 -14.51 -0.53
C LYS A 60 1.21 -13.23 -1.10
N PRO A 61 2.43 -12.85 -0.69
CA PRO A 61 3.13 -11.73 -1.32
C PRO A 61 3.39 -12.06 -2.80
N VAL A 62 3.29 -11.05 -3.67
CA VAL A 62 3.59 -11.14 -5.12
C VAL A 62 4.79 -10.31 -5.50
#